data_AF-A0A5R9P014-F1
#
_entry.id   AF-A0A5R9P014-F1
#
_cell.length_a   1.000
_cell.length_b   1.000
_cell.length_c   1.000
_cell.angle_alpha   90.00
_cell.angle_beta   90.00
_cell.angle_gamma   90.00
#
_symmetry.space_group_name_H-M   'P 1'
#
loop_
_entity.id
_entity.type
_entity.pdbx_description
1 polymer ?
#
loop_
_entity_poly.entity_id
_entity_poly.type
_entity_poly.pdbx_seq_one_letter_code
_entity_poly.pdbx_strand_id
1 'polypeptide(L)'
;MSAIITVADLVEANGKTVRENNQGIPHELPLGALVEITTDCPIGEFGSVYKGVRLFVVAHDRDCDGSPLYSLSFDQNVFREIEGAQTTFDDNRESKFHSLFAMSLGKAKGSISDGWGSDSLLLIDPQPATRRMAATA
;
A
#
# COMPACT_ATOMS: atom_id res chain seq x y z
N MET A 1 -9.67 -0.89 -36.63
CA MET A 1 -9.34 -1.45 -35.30
C MET A 1 -9.79 -0.43 -34.27
N SER A 2 -10.76 -0.76 -33.42
CA SER A 2 -11.15 0.13 -32.32
C SER A 2 -10.13 -0.08 -31.20
N ALA A 3 -9.33 0.95 -30.90
CA ALA A 3 -8.42 0.92 -29.77
C ALA A 3 -9.25 0.93 -28.49
N ILE A 4 -9.11 -0.09 -27.64
CA ILE A 4 -9.64 -0.07 -26.28
C ILE A 4 -8.72 0.88 -25.50
N ILE A 5 -9.24 2.05 -25.13
CA ILE A 5 -8.52 3.03 -24.32
C ILE A 5 -8.99 2.84 -22.87
N THR A 6 -8.06 2.61 -21.95
CA THR A 6 -8.38 2.59 -20.51
C THR A 6 -8.44 4.03 -19.98
N VAL A 7 -9.21 4.28 -18.92
CA VAL A 7 -9.31 5.62 -18.31
C VAL A 7 -7.94 6.15 -17.89
N ALA A 8 -7.05 5.27 -17.44
CA ALA A 8 -5.68 5.59 -17.06
C ALA A 8 -4.83 6.16 -18.22
N ASP A 9 -5.17 5.84 -19.46
CA ASP A 9 -4.43 6.26 -20.66
C ASP A 9 -5.06 7.51 -21.31
N LEU A 10 -6.12 8.07 -20.72
CA LEU A 10 -6.72 9.33 -21.19
C LEU A 10 -5.78 10.49 -20.92
N VAL A 11 -5.54 11.31 -21.95
CA VAL A 11 -4.74 12.52 -21.85
C VAL A 11 -5.59 13.65 -21.29
N GLU A 12 -5.14 14.25 -20.20
CA GLU A 12 -5.79 15.39 -19.57
C GLU A 12 -5.37 16.71 -20.23
N ALA A 13 -6.01 17.82 -19.85
CA ALA A 13 -5.76 19.14 -20.44
C ALA A 13 -4.31 19.62 -20.29
N ASN A 14 -3.55 19.06 -19.34
CA ASN A 14 -2.13 19.34 -19.11
C ASN A 14 -1.19 18.57 -20.05
N GLY A 15 -1.71 17.75 -20.97
CA GLY A 15 -0.94 16.99 -21.95
C GLY A 15 -0.32 15.69 -21.42
N LYS A 16 -0.59 15.31 -20.16
CA LYS A 16 -0.19 14.04 -19.55
C LYS A 16 -1.38 13.10 -19.44
N THR A 17 -1.11 11.80 -19.43
CA THR A 17 -2.12 10.79 -19.10
C THR A 17 -2.50 10.84 -17.63
N VAL A 18 -3.71 10.38 -17.29
CA VAL A 18 -4.15 10.21 -15.89
C VAL A 18 -3.11 9.42 -15.09
N ARG A 19 -2.56 8.36 -15.67
CA ARG A 19 -1.52 7.54 -15.04
C ARG A 19 -0.24 8.33 -14.71
N GLU A 20 0.24 9.14 -15.65
CA GLU A 20 1.43 9.96 -15.43
C GLU A 20 1.19 11.03 -14.35
N ASN A 21 -0.01 11.58 -14.30
CA ASN A 21 -0.38 12.54 -13.24
C ASN A 21 -0.42 11.86 -11.87
N ASN A 22 -1.04 10.67 -11.79
CA ASN A 22 -1.14 9.91 -10.54
C ASN A 22 0.21 9.37 -10.05
N GLN A 23 1.11 8.97 -10.97
CA GLN A 23 2.49 8.58 -10.63
C GLN A 23 3.28 9.72 -9.97
N GLY A 24 2.91 10.98 -10.24
CA GLY A 24 3.50 12.15 -9.60
C GLY A 24 3.00 12.39 -8.17
N ILE A 25 1.92 11.74 -7.74
CA ILE A 25 1.36 11.91 -6.40
C ILE A 25 2.21 11.08 -5.41
N PRO A 26 2.80 11.71 -4.36
CA PRO A 26 3.57 10.99 -3.35
C PRO A 26 2.66 10.27 -2.35
N HIS A 27 3.19 9.24 -1.69
CA HIS A 27 2.54 8.63 -0.54
C HIS A 27 2.70 9.53 0.69
N GLU A 28 1.59 10.03 1.22
CA GLU A 28 1.55 10.94 2.37
C GLU A 28 1.70 10.23 3.72
N LEU A 29 1.25 8.97 3.83
CA LEU A 29 1.28 8.20 5.06
C LEU A 29 2.59 7.40 5.15
N PRO A 30 3.47 7.64 6.14
CA PRO A 30 4.76 6.95 6.20
C PRO A 30 4.60 5.48 6.63
N LEU A 31 5.58 4.66 6.25
CA LEU A 31 5.68 3.28 6.75
C LEU A 31 5.78 3.27 8.28
N GLY A 32 5.06 2.34 8.90
CA GLY A 32 4.94 2.20 10.35
C GLY A 32 3.94 3.16 11.00
N ALA A 33 3.29 4.06 10.26
CA ALA A 33 2.24 4.91 10.82
C ALA A 33 1.04 4.09 11.27
N LEU A 34 0.44 4.44 12.42
CA LEU A 34 -0.84 3.91 12.86
C LEU A 34 -1.96 4.72 12.21
N VAL A 35 -2.84 4.04 11.49
CA VAL A 35 -3.99 4.63 10.81
C VAL A 35 -5.27 3.95 11.24
N GLU A 36 -6.39 4.67 11.16
CA GLU A 36 -7.74 4.15 11.37
C GLU A 36 -8.50 4.18 10.03
N ILE A 37 -9.14 3.07 9.68
CA ILE A 37 -9.95 2.99 8.46
C ILE A 37 -11.27 3.72 8.70
N THR A 38 -11.54 4.77 7.92
CA THR A 38 -12.69 5.66 8.14
C THR A 38 -13.90 5.32 7.27
N THR A 39 -13.64 4.69 6.12
CA THR A 39 -14.65 4.39 5.14
C THR A 39 -15.25 3.01 5.33
N ASP A 40 -16.51 2.86 4.91
CA ASP A 40 -17.06 1.56 4.60
C ASP A 40 -16.48 1.19 3.21
N CYS A 41 -15.64 0.15 3.13
CA CYS A 41 -14.81 -0.28 1.99
C CYS A 41 -15.39 0.11 0.61
N PRO A 42 -14.63 0.83 -0.24
CA PRO A 42 -15.13 1.28 -1.54
C PRO A 42 -15.22 0.17 -2.61
N ILE A 43 -14.64 -1.01 -2.36
CA ILE A 43 -14.52 -2.11 -3.33
C ILE A 43 -15.02 -3.43 -2.72
N GLY A 44 -16.31 -3.72 -2.92
CA GLY A 44 -16.92 -5.03 -2.66
C GLY A 44 -17.46 -5.26 -1.24
N GLU A 45 -18.30 -6.30 -1.11
CA GLU A 45 -19.18 -6.69 0.03
C GLU A 45 -18.55 -6.76 1.44
N PHE A 46 -17.27 -6.42 1.61
CA PHE A 46 -16.57 -6.35 2.89
C PHE A 46 -16.57 -4.95 3.52
N GLY A 47 -17.20 -3.97 2.84
CA GLY A 47 -17.61 -2.63 3.27
C GLY A 47 -17.39 -2.27 4.73
N SER A 48 -18.21 -2.84 5.60
CA SER A 48 -18.36 -2.35 6.97
C SER A 48 -17.48 -3.02 8.02
N VAL A 49 -16.71 -4.06 7.68
CA VAL A 49 -16.02 -4.88 8.70
C VAL A 49 -14.77 -4.20 9.24
N TYR A 50 -14.12 -3.38 8.41
CA TYR A 50 -12.84 -2.76 8.76
C TYR A 50 -12.96 -1.32 9.26
N LYS A 51 -14.14 -0.71 9.21
CA LYS A 51 -14.35 0.65 9.70
C LYS A 51 -14.04 0.75 11.19
N GLY A 52 -13.22 1.72 11.57
CA GLY A 52 -12.73 1.92 12.93
C GLY A 52 -11.60 0.96 13.33
N VAL A 53 -11.20 0.01 12.47
CA VAL A 53 -10.03 -0.83 12.74
C VAL A 53 -8.76 0.01 12.56
N ARG A 54 -7.83 -0.16 13.50
CA ARG A 54 -6.54 0.51 13.48
C ARG A 54 -5.43 -0.45 13.11
N LEU A 55 -4.64 -0.08 12.12
CA LEU A 55 -3.56 -0.90 11.56
C LEU A 55 -2.35 -0.02 11.26
N PHE A 56 -1.19 -0.67 11.13
CA PHE A 56 0.04 -0.02 10.71
C PHE A 56 0.19 -0.06 9.20
N VAL A 57 0.69 1.03 8.62
CA VAL A 57 1.10 1.08 7.21
C VAL A 57 2.37 0.25 7.04
N VAL A 58 2.31 -0.79 6.21
CA VAL A 58 3.44 -1.73 6.02
C VAL A 58 4.00 -1.76 4.60
N ALA A 59 3.26 -1.27 3.61
CA ALA A 59 3.77 -1.07 2.26
C ALA A 59 3.10 0.12 1.57
N HIS A 60 3.84 0.68 0.61
CA HIS A 60 3.37 1.68 -0.35
C HIS A 60 3.21 1.00 -1.71
N ASP A 61 1.98 0.90 -2.18
CA ASP A 61 1.64 0.31 -3.47
C ASP A 61 0.98 1.36 -4.38
N ARG A 62 0.69 0.98 -5.62
CA ARG A 62 -0.04 1.83 -6.56
C ARG A 62 -1.09 1.02 -7.30
N ASP A 63 -2.22 1.64 -7.58
CA ASP A 63 -3.25 1.06 -8.42
C ASP A 63 -2.79 1.01 -9.89
N CYS A 64 -3.54 0.31 -10.75
CA CYS A 64 -3.30 0.23 -12.19
C CYS A 64 -3.32 1.61 -12.88
N ASP A 65 -4.05 2.58 -12.33
CA ASP A 65 -4.08 3.96 -12.79
C ASP A 65 -3.01 4.85 -12.16
N GLY A 66 -2.10 4.29 -11.34
CA GLY A 66 -1.01 4.99 -10.68
C GLY A 66 -1.36 5.63 -9.34
N SER A 67 -2.62 5.61 -8.91
CA SER A 67 -3.05 6.21 -7.64
C SER A 67 -2.34 5.56 -6.45
N PRO A 68 -1.93 6.33 -5.42
CA PRO A 68 -1.24 5.78 -4.25
C PRO A 68 -2.18 4.89 -3.43
N LEU A 69 -1.71 3.70 -3.10
CA LEU A 69 -2.40 2.73 -2.25
C LEU A 69 -1.52 2.32 -1.06
N TYR A 70 -2.17 1.88 0.02
CA TYR A 70 -1.51 1.43 1.23
C TYR A 70 -1.92 0.00 1.60
N SER A 71 -0.93 -0.77 2.05
CA SER A 71 -1.11 -2.08 2.68
C SER A 71 -0.98 -1.95 4.19
N LEU A 72 -1.83 -2.68 4.91
CA LEU A 72 -2.02 -2.53 6.35
C LEU A 72 -1.83 -3.86 7.09
N SER A 73 -1.25 -3.79 8.30
CA SER A 73 -1.08 -4.96 9.17
C SER A 73 -1.25 -4.61 10.65
N PHE A 74 -1.51 -5.63 11.47
CA PHE A 74 -1.41 -5.50 12.94
C PHE A 74 0.05 -5.46 13.42
N ASP A 75 0.98 -6.01 12.65
CA ASP A 75 2.41 -5.99 12.99
C ASP A 75 3.10 -4.82 12.30
N GLN A 76 3.52 -3.85 13.12
CA GLN A 76 4.25 -2.68 12.66
C GLN A 76 5.62 -3.00 12.07
N ASN A 77 6.24 -4.13 12.41
CA ASN A 77 7.62 -4.42 12.00
C ASN A 77 7.72 -5.29 10.75
N VAL A 78 6.59 -5.78 10.22
CA VAL A 78 6.60 -6.72 9.10
C VAL A 78 7.27 -6.11 7.85
N PHE A 79 7.21 -4.79 7.70
CA PHE A 79 7.87 -4.09 6.59
C PHE A 79 9.40 -4.26 6.58
N ARG A 80 10.01 -4.59 7.71
CA ARG A 80 11.45 -4.84 7.82
C ARG A 80 11.86 -6.18 7.21
N GLU A 81 10.95 -7.13 7.14
CA GLU A 81 11.18 -8.44 6.50
C GLU A 81 10.95 -8.38 4.98
N ILE A 82 10.28 -7.33 4.49
CA ILE A 82 10.01 -7.12 3.06
C ILE A 82 11.30 -6.89 2.28
N GLU A 83 12.28 -6.15 2.79
CA GLU A 83 13.46 -5.75 2.01
C GLU A 83 14.18 -6.97 1.39
N GLY A 84 14.44 -8.01 2.19
CA GLY A 84 15.07 -9.24 1.69
C GLY A 84 14.20 -10.03 0.71
N ALA A 85 12.87 -10.06 0.95
CA ALA A 85 11.94 -10.71 0.05
C ALA A 85 11.80 -9.94 -1.29
N GLN A 86 11.88 -8.60 -1.23
CA GLN A 86 11.83 -7.70 -2.37
C GLN A 86 13.07 -7.87 -3.23
N THR A 87 14.28 -7.89 -2.65
CA THR A 87 15.51 -8.21 -3.37
C THR A 87 15.42 -9.57 -4.06
N THR A 88 14.96 -10.60 -3.34
CA THR A 88 14.79 -11.94 -3.90
C THR A 88 13.80 -11.93 -5.07
N PHE A 89 12.71 -11.17 -4.99
CA PHE A 89 11.75 -11.03 -6.07
C PHE A 89 12.33 -10.32 -7.28
N ASP A 90 13.01 -9.19 -7.07
CA ASP A 90 13.60 -8.38 -8.14
C ASP A 90 14.68 -9.15 -8.91
N ASP A 91 15.55 -9.87 -8.20
CA ASP A 91 16.60 -10.72 -8.79
C ASP A 91 16.03 -11.88 -9.63
N ASN A 92 14.78 -12.26 -9.40
CA ASN A 92 14.12 -13.40 -10.04
C ASN A 92 12.94 -13.01 -10.94
N ARG A 93 12.85 -11.73 -11.34
CA ARG A 93 11.70 -11.21 -12.09
C ARG A 93 11.44 -11.96 -13.42
N GLU A 94 12.50 -12.37 -14.11
CA GLU A 94 12.45 -13.12 -15.38
C GLU A 94 12.45 -14.65 -15.19
N SER A 95 12.41 -15.12 -13.95
CA SER A 95 12.41 -16.55 -13.65
C SER A 95 11.09 -17.20 -14.07
N LYS A 96 11.16 -18.46 -14.52
CA LYS A 96 9.96 -19.29 -14.72
C LYS A 96 9.16 -19.52 -13.42
N PHE A 97 9.77 -19.25 -12.27
CA PHE A 97 9.16 -19.32 -10.94
C PHE A 97 8.74 -17.96 -10.38
N HIS A 98 8.62 -16.92 -11.23
CA HIS A 98 8.19 -15.58 -10.85
C HIS A 98 7.02 -15.57 -9.86
N SER A 99 6.00 -16.38 -10.09
CA SER A 99 4.82 -16.48 -9.23
C SER A 99 5.12 -16.96 -7.80
N LEU A 100 6.13 -17.82 -7.61
CA LEU A 100 6.55 -18.27 -6.27
C LEU A 100 7.25 -17.14 -5.53
N PHE A 101 8.10 -16.36 -6.22
CA PHE A 101 8.75 -15.20 -5.62
C PHE A 101 7.75 -14.09 -5.30
N ALA A 102 6.77 -13.85 -6.18
CA ALA A 102 5.67 -12.92 -5.94
C ALA A 102 4.85 -13.33 -4.71
N MET A 103 4.53 -14.63 -4.57
CA MET A 103 3.82 -15.15 -3.41
C MET A 103 4.64 -15.01 -2.12
N SER A 104 5.95 -15.29 -2.17
CA SER A 104 6.84 -15.10 -1.03
C SER A 104 6.92 -13.63 -0.61
N LEU A 105 7.01 -12.70 -1.56
CA LEU A 105 6.95 -11.27 -1.31
C LEU A 105 5.61 -10.86 -0.69
N GLY A 106 4.49 -11.35 -1.22
CA GLY A 106 3.16 -11.10 -0.66
C GLY A 106 3.02 -11.62 0.78
N LYS A 107 3.60 -12.77 1.10
CA LYS A 107 3.65 -13.28 2.48
C LYS A 107 4.53 -12.42 3.38
N ALA A 108 5.71 -12.02 2.91
CA ALA A 108 6.64 -11.17 3.65
C ALA A 108 6.08 -9.76 3.91
N LYS A 109 5.23 -9.25 3.00
CA LYS A 109 4.47 -8.02 3.21
C LYS A 109 3.61 -8.06 4.47
N GLY A 110 3.22 -9.25 4.95
CA GLY A 110 2.46 -9.44 6.18
C GLY A 110 1.16 -8.64 6.24
N SER A 111 0.71 -8.15 5.08
CA SER A 111 -0.49 -7.34 4.95
C SER A 111 -1.69 -8.23 5.18
N ILE A 112 -2.60 -7.75 6.00
CA ILE A 112 -3.90 -8.38 6.22
C ILE A 112 -4.98 -7.69 5.38
N SER A 113 -4.66 -6.52 4.81
CA SER A 113 -5.59 -5.69 4.07
C SER A 113 -4.83 -4.73 3.14
N ASP A 114 -5.17 -4.79 1.86
CA ASP A 114 -4.50 -4.06 0.79
C ASP A 114 -5.47 -3.15 0.04
N GLY A 115 -4.92 -2.16 -0.67
CA GLY A 115 -5.69 -1.35 -1.62
C GLY A 115 -6.44 -0.17 -1.00
N TRP A 116 -5.94 0.36 0.11
CA TRP A 116 -6.55 1.54 0.75
C TRP A 116 -6.02 2.82 0.14
N GLY A 117 -6.92 3.71 -0.29
CA GLY A 117 -6.59 5.10 -0.65
C GLY A 117 -6.34 5.96 0.60
N SER A 118 -5.63 7.07 0.44
CA SER A 118 -5.35 8.01 1.55
C SER A 118 -6.63 8.62 2.14
N ASP A 119 -7.62 8.87 1.29
CA ASP A 119 -8.95 9.36 1.64
C ASP A 119 -9.74 8.41 2.55
N SER A 120 -9.37 7.14 2.56
CA SER A 120 -10.00 6.09 3.37
C SER A 120 -9.34 5.89 4.74
N LEU A 121 -8.27 6.62 5.03
CA LEU A 121 -7.40 6.42 6.19
C LEU A 121 -7.23 7.71 7.01
N LEU A 122 -7.51 7.62 8.30
CA LEU A 122 -7.19 8.67 9.26
C LEU A 122 -5.85 8.36 9.93
N LEU A 123 -4.89 9.27 9.79
CA LEU A 123 -3.62 9.17 10.52
C LEU A 123 -3.83 9.40 12.02
N ILE A 124 -3.50 8.40 12.84
CA ILE A 124 -3.58 8.45 14.30
C ILE A 124 -2.20 8.74 14.91
N ASP A 125 -1.17 8.03 14.46
CA ASP A 125 0.22 8.23 14.90
C ASP A 125 1.19 8.13 13.71
N PRO A 126 1.96 9.19 13.39
CA PRO A 126 2.90 9.19 12.27
C PRO A 126 4.10 8.24 12.42
N GLN A 127 4.40 7.68 13.60
CA GLN A 127 5.56 6.79 13.80
C GLN A 127 5.34 5.79 14.95
N PRO A 128 6.09 4.67 14.99
CA PRO A 128 6.49 4.15 16.28
C PRO A 128 7.34 5.23 16.92
N ALA A 129 6.77 5.94 17.89
CA ALA A 129 7.58 6.37 19.00
C ALA A 129 8.40 5.13 19.39
N THR A 130 9.72 5.22 19.25
CA THR A 130 10.58 4.63 20.26
C THR A 130 10.02 5.18 21.57
N ARG A 131 9.06 4.44 22.17
CA ARG A 131 8.78 4.53 23.59
C ARG A 131 10.14 4.18 24.16
N ARG A 132 10.95 5.23 24.40
CA ARG A 132 12.02 5.22 25.37
C ARG A 132 11.42 4.42 26.50
N MET A 133 12.00 3.25 26.77
CA MET A 133 11.76 2.52 27.99
C MET A 133 11.73 3.60 29.05
N ALA A 134 10.55 3.90 29.58
CA ALA A 134 10.43 4.81 30.69
C ALA A 134 11.22 4.09 31.76
N ALA A 135 12.44 4.58 31.97
CA ALA A 135 13.32 4.15 33.02
C ALA A 135 12.51 4.35 34.30
N THR A 136 11.94 3.26 34.80
CA THR A 136 11.55 3.15 36.20
C THR A 136 12.83 3.33 36.99
N ALA A 137 12.97 4.53 37.52
CA ALA A 137 13.87 4.87 38.62
C ALA A 137 13.45 4.11 39.90
#